data_AF-A0AAV5GSZ4-F1
#
_entry.id   AF-A0AAV5GSZ4-F1
#
_cell.length_a   1.000
_cell.length_b   1.000
_cell.length_c   1.000
_cell.angle_alpha   90.00
_cell.angle_beta   90.00
_cell.angle_gamma   90.00
#
_symmetry.space_group_name_H-M   'P 1'
#
loop_
_entity.id
_entity.type
_entity.pdbx_description
1 polymer ?
#
loop_
_entity_poly.entity_id
_entity_poly.type
_entity_poly.pdbx_seq_one_letter_code
_entity_poly.pdbx_strand_id
1 'polypeptide(L)'
;MSGKEPSDALRVVNALLTQLDKLKTRKNCLIMTTSNLSGAIDNAFIDRADIKQYIGLPPAAAVYWILKSCLQEIMRAGLIPPIDQTLHDYQAIEVLRSAGGSAATAGDRETQCSDLLFSLAQQCQGLSGRTLRRLPVLAHARHIATSFASAARPRLQTWLEAMRRVVDEEGREMDKVEGRV
;
A
#
# COMPACT_ATOMS: atom_id res chain seq x y z
N MET A 1 30.61 29.99 3.36
CA MET A 1 30.78 28.75 4.15
C MET A 1 30.56 27.52 3.26
N SER A 2 31.45 27.26 2.29
CA SER A 2 31.25 26.23 1.26
C SER A 2 32.54 25.42 1.10
N GLY A 3 32.57 24.17 1.61
CA GLY A 3 33.72 23.27 1.37
C GLY A 3 34.06 22.20 2.41
N LYS A 4 33.39 22.11 3.57
CA LYS A 4 33.72 21.07 4.59
C LYS A 4 32.83 19.82 4.56
N GLU A 5 31.59 19.94 4.12
CA GLU A 5 30.60 18.85 4.16
C GLU A 5 30.87 17.64 3.24
N PRO A 6 31.39 17.77 1.99
CA PRO A 6 31.54 16.61 1.13
C PRO A 6 32.67 15.67 1.58
N SER A 7 33.73 16.20 2.21
CA SER A 7 34.84 15.37 2.69
C SER A 7 34.44 14.54 3.92
N ASP A 8 33.69 15.14 4.84
CA ASP A 8 33.24 14.43 6.04
C ASP A 8 32.19 13.37 5.69
N ALA A 9 31.27 13.66 4.76
CA ALA A 9 30.34 12.65 4.23
C ALA A 9 31.08 11.47 3.59
N LEU A 10 32.10 11.72 2.76
CA LEU A 10 32.92 10.66 2.18
C LEU A 10 33.68 9.84 3.23
N ARG A 11 34.20 10.49 4.28
CA ARG A 11 34.85 9.79 5.40
C ARG A 11 33.88 8.88 6.15
N VAL A 12 32.64 9.33 6.36
CA VAL A 12 31.58 8.51 6.98
C VAL A 12 31.26 7.30 6.10
N VAL A 13 31.12 7.47 4.79
CA VAL A 13 30.86 6.36 3.85
C VAL A 13 32.00 5.34 3.88
N ASN A 14 33.25 5.78 3.79
CA ASN A 14 34.41 4.88 3.80
C ASN A 14 34.54 4.12 5.13
N ALA A 15 34.30 4.79 6.26
CA ALA A 15 34.26 4.15 7.57
C ALA A 15 33.15 3.09 7.63
N LEU A 16 31.95 3.39 7.14
CA LEU A 16 30.82 2.45 7.08
C LEU A 16 31.15 1.22 6.24
N LEU A 17 31.67 1.41 5.02
CA LEU A 17 32.06 0.31 4.12
C LEU A 17 33.10 -0.61 4.77
N THR A 18 34.09 -0.03 5.47
CA THR A 18 35.12 -0.77 6.19
C THR A 18 34.53 -1.65 7.30
N GLN A 19 33.53 -1.15 8.03
CA GLN A 19 32.87 -1.93 9.08
C GLN A 19 31.94 -3.01 8.50
N LEU A 20 31.28 -2.74 7.37
CA LEU A 20 30.49 -3.76 6.65
C LEU A 20 31.38 -4.93 6.21
N ASP A 21 32.58 -4.64 5.66
CA ASP A 21 33.51 -5.67 5.22
C ASP A 21 34.01 -6.54 6.39
N LYS A 22 34.18 -5.99 7.59
CA LYS A 22 34.52 -6.78 8.80
C LYS A 22 33.39 -7.74 9.18
N LEU A 23 32.14 -7.30 9.08
CA LEU A 23 30.96 -8.10 9.46
C LEU A 23 30.72 -9.28 8.50
N LYS A 24 31.10 -9.17 7.22
CA LYS A 24 30.96 -10.25 6.22
C LYS A 24 31.62 -11.58 6.64
N THR A 25 32.67 -11.52 7.47
CA THR A 25 33.38 -12.73 7.94
C THR A 25 32.61 -13.50 9.02
N ARG A 26 31.58 -12.90 9.63
CA ARG A 26 30.79 -13.50 10.71
C ARG A 26 29.66 -14.35 10.13
N LYS A 27 29.69 -15.65 10.38
CA LYS A 27 28.67 -16.61 9.91
C LYS A 27 27.27 -16.41 10.51
N ASN A 28 27.17 -15.61 11.58
CA ASN A 28 25.94 -15.33 12.32
C ASN A 28 25.46 -13.88 12.12
N CYS A 29 25.83 -13.22 11.02
CA CYS A 29 25.42 -11.86 10.71
C CYS A 29 24.71 -11.80 9.36
N LEU A 30 23.54 -11.15 9.34
CA LEU A 30 22.82 -10.78 8.12
C LEU A 30 22.67 -9.26 8.10
N ILE A 31 23.08 -8.63 7.00
CA ILE A 31 22.98 -7.18 6.82
C ILE A 31 21.83 -6.91 5.84
N MET A 32 20.85 -6.14 6.28
CA MET A 32 19.75 -5.66 5.44
C MET A 32 19.76 -4.14 5.43
N THR A 33 19.72 -3.57 4.23
CA THR A 33 19.70 -2.12 4.03
C THR A 33 18.66 -1.75 2.99
N THR A 34 18.09 -0.55 3.12
CA THR A 34 17.10 0.00 2.21
C THR A 34 17.51 1.41 1.82
N SER A 35 17.16 1.84 0.61
CA SER A 35 17.39 3.21 0.15
C SER A 35 16.23 3.68 -0.70
N ASN A 36 15.76 4.90 -0.44
CA ASN A 36 14.74 5.58 -1.24
C ASN A 36 15.32 6.29 -2.46
N LEU A 37 16.66 6.36 -2.58
CA LEU A 37 17.36 7.10 -3.63
C LEU A 37 18.22 6.13 -4.45
N SER A 38 17.58 5.22 -5.19
CA SER A 38 18.29 4.18 -5.96
C SER A 38 19.34 4.73 -6.94
N GLY A 39 19.11 5.91 -7.52
CA GLY A 39 20.04 6.56 -8.45
C GLY A 39 21.20 7.35 -7.81
N ALA A 40 21.21 7.51 -6.48
CA ALA A 40 22.22 8.31 -5.76
C ALA A 40 23.09 7.47 -4.81
N ILE A 41 22.93 6.15 -4.82
CA ILE A 41 23.74 5.25 -3.97
C ILE A 41 25.12 5.10 -4.60
N ASP A 42 26.15 5.16 -3.75
CA ASP A 42 27.53 4.94 -4.15
C ASP A 42 27.75 3.51 -4.70
N ASN A 43 28.44 3.39 -5.84
CA ASN A 43 28.70 2.12 -6.50
C ASN A 43 29.47 1.13 -5.61
N ALA A 44 30.37 1.62 -4.74
CA ALA A 44 31.13 0.77 -3.83
C ALA A 44 30.23 0.09 -2.77
N PHE A 45 29.10 0.69 -2.43
CA PHE A 45 28.09 0.06 -1.58
C PHE A 45 27.31 -1.01 -2.35
N ILE A 46 26.91 -0.68 -3.58
CA ILE A 46 26.17 -1.59 -4.47
C ILE A 46 27.01 -2.84 -4.78
N ASP A 47 28.30 -2.71 -5.07
CA ASP A 47 29.19 -3.83 -5.38
C ASP A 47 29.39 -4.80 -4.22
N ARG A 48 29.12 -4.35 -2.99
CA ARG A 48 29.23 -5.16 -1.76
C ARG A 48 27.94 -5.88 -1.39
N ALA A 49 26.84 -5.60 -2.07
CA ALA A 49 25.56 -6.27 -1.83
C ALA A 49 25.44 -7.52 -2.69
N ASP A 50 25.27 -8.67 -2.04
CA ASP A 50 25.06 -9.96 -2.72
C ASP A 50 23.72 -9.97 -3.48
N ILE A 51 22.69 -9.36 -2.88
CA ILE A 51 21.34 -9.26 -3.45
C ILE A 51 20.97 -7.79 -3.55
N LYS A 52 20.60 -7.37 -4.76
CA LYS A 52 20.12 -6.02 -5.09
C LYS A 52 18.70 -6.16 -5.62
N GLN A 53 17.72 -5.70 -4.86
CA GLN A 53 16.33 -5.79 -5.25
C GLN A 53 15.70 -4.40 -5.29
N TYR A 54 15.22 -4.01 -6.47
CA TYR A 54 14.36 -2.84 -6.60
C TYR A 54 12.93 -3.22 -6.20
N ILE A 55 12.34 -2.44 -5.30
CA ILE A 55 10.94 -2.61 -4.86
C ILE A 55 10.17 -1.38 -5.36
N GLY A 56 9.42 -1.56 -6.44
CA GLY A 56 8.56 -0.52 -7.01
C GLY A 56 7.23 -0.38 -6.26
N LEU A 57 6.34 0.39 -6.85
CA LEU A 57 4.95 0.50 -6.38
C LEU A 57 4.23 -0.86 -6.52
N PRO A 58 3.30 -1.19 -5.62
CA PRO A 58 2.59 -2.46 -5.66
C PRO A 58 1.76 -2.58 -6.95
N PRO A 59 1.81 -3.73 -7.66
CA PRO A 59 0.91 -4.00 -8.77
C PRO A 59 -0.54 -4.12 -8.29
N ALA A 60 -1.50 -4.05 -9.22
CA ALA A 60 -2.94 -4.09 -8.92
C ALA A 60 -3.35 -5.24 -7.99
N ALA A 61 -2.82 -6.45 -8.24
CA ALA A 61 -3.04 -7.60 -7.37
C ALA A 61 -2.56 -7.31 -5.93
N ALA A 62 -1.33 -6.82 -5.75
CA ALA A 62 -0.80 -6.50 -4.43
C ALA A 62 -1.59 -5.38 -3.73
N VAL A 63 -2.06 -4.38 -4.47
CA VAL A 63 -2.97 -3.35 -3.94
C VAL A 63 -4.24 -3.99 -3.39
N TYR A 64 -4.87 -4.88 -4.16
CA TYR A 64 -6.05 -5.61 -3.73
C TYR A 64 -5.78 -6.40 -2.43
N TRP A 65 -4.68 -7.14 -2.36
CA TRP A 65 -4.28 -7.89 -1.17
C TRP A 65 -4.08 -6.98 0.05
N ILE A 66 -3.42 -5.82 -0.12
CA ILE A 66 -3.24 -4.86 0.97
C ILE A 66 -4.59 -4.36 1.46
N LEU A 67 -5.48 -3.93 0.57
CA LEU A 67 -6.80 -3.41 0.95
C LEU A 67 -7.68 -4.50 1.59
N LYS A 68 -7.68 -5.72 1.04
CA LYS A 68 -8.36 -6.90 1.62
C LYS A 68 -7.86 -7.16 3.05
N SER A 69 -6.54 -7.17 3.27
CA SER A 69 -5.96 -7.38 4.61
C SER A 69 -6.36 -6.29 5.59
N CYS A 70 -6.46 -5.03 5.13
CA CYS A 70 -6.90 -3.93 5.97
C CYS A 70 -8.38 -4.08 6.37
N LEU A 71 -9.25 -4.47 5.44
CA LEU A 71 -10.67 -4.69 5.72
C LEU A 71 -10.87 -5.88 6.68
N GLN A 72 -10.11 -6.96 6.50
CA GLN A 72 -10.11 -8.10 7.43
C GLN A 72 -9.70 -7.69 8.84
N GLU A 73 -8.72 -6.81 8.98
CA GLU A 73 -8.31 -6.27 10.28
C GLU A 73 -9.39 -5.40 10.92
N ILE A 74 -10.10 -4.58 10.14
CA ILE A 74 -11.23 -3.76 10.62
C ILE A 74 -12.40 -4.65 11.09
N MET A 75 -12.67 -5.76 10.37
CA MET A 75 -13.62 -6.78 10.80
C MET A 75 -13.19 -7.46 12.10
N ARG A 76 -11.91 -7.85 12.20
CA ARG A 76 -11.32 -8.44 13.42
C ARG A 76 -11.43 -7.51 14.62
N ALA A 77 -11.25 -6.21 14.41
CA ALA A 77 -11.42 -5.18 15.44
C ALA A 77 -12.89 -4.90 15.81
N GLY A 78 -13.86 -5.51 15.11
CA GLY A 78 -15.28 -5.36 15.36
C GLY A 78 -15.89 -4.05 14.87
N LEU A 79 -15.18 -3.28 14.05
CA LEU A 79 -15.66 -2.02 13.47
C LEU A 79 -16.59 -2.24 12.26
N ILE A 80 -16.49 -3.41 11.61
CA ILE A 80 -17.41 -3.91 10.59
C ILE A 80 -18.14 -5.12 11.19
N PRO A 81 -19.48 -5.24 11.07
CA PRO A 81 -20.21 -6.44 11.45
C PRO A 81 -19.64 -7.69 10.75
N PRO A 82 -19.68 -8.87 11.40
CA PRO A 82 -19.21 -10.10 10.76
C PRO A 82 -19.98 -10.33 9.45
N ILE A 83 -19.25 -10.75 8.43
CA ILE A 83 -19.81 -11.19 7.15
C ILE A 83 -19.87 -12.71 7.14
N ASP A 84 -20.94 -13.27 6.58
CA ASP A 84 -21.16 -14.72 6.56
C ASP A 84 -20.16 -15.44 5.63
N GLN A 85 -19.69 -14.76 4.57
CA GLN A 85 -18.70 -15.28 3.63
C GLN A 85 -17.56 -14.29 3.37
N THR A 86 -16.38 -14.81 3.07
CA THR A 86 -15.15 -14.04 2.87
C THR A 86 -15.10 -13.38 1.49
N LEU A 87 -14.48 -12.19 1.40
CA LEU A 87 -14.12 -11.57 0.12
C LEU A 87 -13.33 -12.54 -0.77
N HIS A 88 -13.66 -12.57 -2.06
CA HIS A 88 -12.99 -13.43 -3.04
C HIS A 88 -11.50 -13.07 -3.21
N ASP A 89 -10.74 -13.97 -3.84
CA ASP A 89 -9.35 -13.68 -4.19
C ASP A 89 -9.26 -12.91 -5.52
N TYR A 90 -8.16 -12.18 -5.69
CA TYR A 90 -7.95 -11.32 -6.86
C TYR A 90 -8.16 -12.07 -8.18
N GLN A 91 -7.56 -13.26 -8.32
CA GLN A 91 -7.66 -14.09 -9.52
C GLN A 91 -9.09 -14.56 -9.81
N ALA A 92 -9.86 -14.90 -8.76
CA ALA A 92 -11.24 -15.35 -8.93
C ALA A 92 -12.13 -14.25 -9.51
N ILE A 93 -11.98 -13.01 -9.01
CA ILE A 93 -12.74 -11.85 -9.52
C ILE A 93 -12.26 -11.44 -10.90
N GLU A 94 -10.95 -11.51 -11.17
CA GLU A 94 -10.39 -11.19 -12.48
C GLU A 94 -10.94 -12.10 -13.58
N VAL A 95 -11.04 -13.41 -13.31
CA VAL A 95 -11.66 -14.39 -14.22
C VAL A 95 -13.16 -14.11 -14.39
N LEU A 96 -13.88 -13.86 -13.28
CA LEU A 96 -15.32 -13.58 -13.32
C LEU A 96 -15.64 -12.35 -14.18
N ARG A 97 -14.84 -11.29 -14.06
CA ARG A 97 -14.96 -10.07 -14.89
C ARG A 97 -14.63 -10.32 -16.35
N SER A 98 -13.56 -11.08 -16.61
CA SER A 98 -13.10 -11.38 -17.97
C SER A 98 -14.10 -12.23 -18.73
N ALA A 99 -14.85 -13.09 -18.04
CA ALA A 99 -15.92 -13.91 -18.62
C ALA A 99 -17.20 -13.13 -18.97
N GLY A 100 -17.21 -11.80 -18.85
CA GLY A 100 -18.40 -10.97 -19.13
C GLY A 100 -19.51 -11.14 -18.09
N GLY A 101 -19.21 -11.78 -16.96
CA GLY A 101 -20.12 -11.88 -15.82
C GLY A 101 -20.28 -10.50 -15.21
N SER A 102 -21.31 -9.76 -15.65
CA SER A 102 -21.73 -8.57 -14.93
C SER A 102 -22.09 -9.00 -13.50
N ALA A 103 -21.49 -8.38 -12.49
CA ALA A 103 -21.90 -8.57 -11.09
C ALA A 103 -23.38 -8.20 -10.82
N ALA A 104 -24.12 -7.77 -11.86
CA ALA A 104 -25.53 -7.44 -11.83
C ALA A 104 -26.48 -8.65 -11.92
N THR A 105 -26.02 -9.87 -12.25
CA THR A 105 -26.90 -11.04 -12.47
C THR A 105 -26.97 -12.07 -11.33
N ALA A 106 -26.37 -11.86 -10.17
CA ALA A 106 -26.65 -12.68 -8.99
C ALA A 106 -26.70 -11.81 -7.74
N GLY A 107 -27.80 -11.90 -6.99
CA GLY A 107 -28.13 -11.10 -5.80
C GLY A 107 -27.21 -11.32 -4.58
N ASP A 108 -25.97 -11.74 -4.79
CA ASP A 108 -25.00 -11.98 -3.75
C ASP A 108 -24.23 -10.69 -3.45
N ARG A 109 -24.61 -10.05 -2.35
CA ARG A 109 -23.97 -8.85 -1.78
C ARG A 109 -22.45 -8.98 -1.65
N GLU A 110 -21.96 -10.21 -1.55
CA GLU A 110 -20.55 -10.57 -1.41
C GLU A 110 -19.78 -10.40 -2.72
N THR A 111 -20.35 -10.86 -3.83
CA THR A 111 -19.82 -10.65 -5.19
C THR A 111 -19.74 -9.16 -5.48
N GLN A 112 -20.75 -8.39 -5.05
CA GLN A 112 -20.75 -6.93 -5.17
C GLN A 112 -19.63 -6.27 -4.35
N CYS A 113 -19.43 -6.66 -3.08
CA CYS A 113 -18.34 -6.10 -2.26
C CYS A 113 -16.95 -6.47 -2.81
N SER A 114 -16.80 -7.68 -3.34
CA SER A 114 -15.55 -8.14 -3.94
C SER A 114 -15.24 -7.40 -5.25
N ASP A 115 -16.25 -7.11 -6.07
CA ASP A 115 -16.11 -6.30 -7.29
C ASP A 115 -15.80 -4.83 -6.99
N LEU A 116 -16.43 -4.26 -5.95
CA LEU A 116 -16.10 -2.92 -5.45
C LEU A 116 -14.66 -2.82 -4.98
N LEU A 117 -14.18 -3.81 -4.22
CA LEU A 117 -12.79 -3.87 -3.79
C LEU A 117 -11.83 -4.02 -4.97
N PHE A 118 -12.18 -4.82 -5.98
CA PHE A 118 -11.39 -4.96 -7.20
C PHE A 118 -11.28 -3.62 -7.94
N SER A 119 -12.40 -2.92 -8.12
CA SER A 119 -12.44 -1.61 -8.77
C SER A 119 -11.64 -0.57 -7.98
N LEU A 120 -11.77 -0.56 -6.66
CA LEU A 120 -10.98 0.31 -5.78
C LEU A 120 -9.48 0.04 -5.92
N ALA A 121 -9.07 -1.22 -5.97
CA ALA A 121 -7.67 -1.60 -6.16
C ALA A 121 -7.11 -1.12 -7.51
N GLN A 122 -7.92 -1.17 -8.58
CA GLN A 122 -7.55 -0.64 -9.89
C GLN A 122 -7.37 0.90 -9.84
N GLN A 123 -8.24 1.61 -9.14
CA GLN A 123 -8.12 3.08 -8.96
C GLN A 123 -6.91 3.47 -8.10
N CYS A 124 -6.54 2.63 -7.14
CA CYS A 124 -5.41 2.86 -6.25
C CYS A 124 -4.04 2.50 -6.87
N GLN A 125 -3.99 2.14 -8.16
CA GLN A 125 -2.71 1.91 -8.84
C GLN A 125 -1.86 3.19 -8.82
N GLY A 126 -0.55 3.04 -8.61
CA GLY A 126 0.36 4.17 -8.48
C GLY A 126 0.52 4.69 -7.05
N LEU A 127 -0.27 4.21 -6.08
CA LEU A 127 -0.13 4.58 -4.68
C LEU A 127 0.92 3.73 -3.94
N SER A 128 1.63 4.35 -3.01
CA SER A 128 2.58 3.65 -2.14
C SER A 128 1.86 2.74 -1.14
N GLY A 129 2.50 1.65 -0.71
CA GLY A 129 1.97 0.77 0.35
C GLY A 129 1.64 1.53 1.65
N ARG A 130 2.38 2.60 1.97
CA ARG A 130 2.11 3.48 3.12
C ARG A 130 0.78 4.22 2.95
N THR A 131 0.51 4.76 1.76
CA THR A 131 -0.74 5.45 1.45
C THR A 131 -1.92 4.47 1.52
N LEU A 132 -1.79 3.30 0.90
CA LEU A 132 -2.82 2.25 0.89
C LEU A 132 -3.22 1.82 2.30
N ARG A 133 -2.26 1.64 3.22
CA ARG A 133 -2.55 1.26 4.61
C ARG A 133 -3.14 2.39 5.46
N ARG A 134 -2.97 3.66 5.05
CA ARG A 134 -3.60 4.82 5.70
C ARG A 134 -5.04 5.04 5.24
N LEU A 135 -5.39 4.54 4.05
CA LEU A 135 -6.69 4.75 3.43
C LEU A 135 -7.89 4.41 4.35
N PRO A 136 -7.91 3.28 5.09
CA PRO A 136 -9.05 2.99 5.96
C PRO A 136 -9.21 3.98 7.10
N VAL A 137 -8.09 4.49 7.65
CA VAL A 137 -8.12 5.49 8.73
C VAL A 137 -8.68 6.82 8.22
N LEU A 138 -8.28 7.22 7.01
CA LEU A 138 -8.79 8.43 6.37
C LEU A 138 -10.28 8.30 6.03
N ALA A 139 -10.69 7.15 5.48
CA ALA A 139 -12.08 6.84 5.19
C ALA A 139 -12.94 6.92 6.45
N HIS A 140 -12.45 6.34 7.55
CA HIS A 140 -13.12 6.42 8.84
C HIS A 140 -13.28 7.87 9.30
N ALA A 141 -12.18 8.62 9.37
CA ALA A 141 -12.18 9.98 9.89
C ALA A 141 -13.04 10.96 9.07
N ARG A 142 -13.01 10.86 7.74
CA ARG A 142 -13.69 11.82 6.84
C ARG A 142 -15.15 11.49 6.56
N HIS A 143 -15.51 10.20 6.52
CA HIS A 143 -16.80 9.80 5.96
C HIS A 143 -17.62 8.84 6.84
N ILE A 144 -17.03 8.25 7.88
CA ILE A 144 -17.72 7.24 8.70
C ILE A 144 -17.89 7.69 10.16
N ALA A 145 -16.94 8.43 10.72
CA ALA A 145 -16.91 8.81 12.14
C ALA A 145 -18.21 9.51 12.60
N THR A 146 -18.82 10.34 11.75
CA THR A 146 -20.10 11.00 12.04
C THR A 146 -21.27 10.01 12.15
N SER A 147 -21.20 8.88 11.45
CA SER A 147 -22.21 7.81 11.46
C SER A 147 -22.09 6.89 12.69
N PHE A 148 -20.89 6.79 13.30
CA PHE A 148 -20.66 6.02 14.54
C PHE A 148 -21.39 6.60 15.77
N ALA A 149 -21.89 7.83 15.69
CA ALA A 149 -22.76 8.41 16.71
C ALA A 149 -24.15 7.74 16.76
N SER A 150 -24.53 7.03 15.68
CA SER A 150 -25.67 6.11 15.67
C SER A 150 -25.23 4.73 16.16
N ALA A 151 -26.04 4.05 16.98
CA ALA A 151 -25.70 2.76 17.60
C ALA A 151 -25.40 1.61 16.61
N ALA A 152 -25.57 1.81 15.30
CA ALA A 152 -25.33 0.81 14.27
C ALA A 152 -23.92 0.92 13.68
N ARG A 153 -23.17 -0.19 13.72
CA ARG A 153 -21.86 -0.30 13.09
C ARG A 153 -21.99 -0.23 11.55
N PRO A 154 -21.12 0.52 10.86
CA PRO A 154 -21.14 0.64 9.41
C PRO A 154 -20.82 -0.70 8.72
N ARG A 155 -21.55 -1.01 7.64
CA ARG A 155 -21.36 -2.23 6.84
C ARG A 155 -20.11 -2.14 5.97
N LEU A 156 -19.62 -3.30 5.50
CA LEU A 156 -18.46 -3.38 4.59
C LEU A 156 -18.61 -2.49 3.34
N GLN A 157 -19.79 -2.48 2.72
CA GLN A 157 -20.06 -1.63 1.56
C GLN A 157 -19.82 -0.14 1.86
N THR A 158 -20.25 0.34 3.03
CA THR A 158 -20.02 1.73 3.46
C THR A 158 -18.54 2.04 3.62
N TRP A 159 -17.74 1.10 4.12
CA TRP A 159 -16.29 1.25 4.20
C TRP A 159 -15.64 1.33 2.81
N LEU A 160 -16.03 0.43 1.90
CA LEU A 160 -15.51 0.44 0.52
C LEU A 160 -15.86 1.74 -0.22
N GLU A 161 -17.09 2.23 -0.07
CA GLU A 161 -17.52 3.50 -0.64
C GLU A 161 -16.80 4.70 -0.03
N ALA A 162 -16.60 4.71 1.29
CA ALA A 162 -15.84 5.75 1.98
C ALA A 162 -14.37 5.76 1.53
N MET A 163 -13.74 4.59 1.42
CA MET A 163 -12.37 4.47 0.90
C MET A 163 -12.27 4.95 -0.54
N ARG A 164 -13.24 4.62 -1.39
CA ARG A 164 -13.30 5.13 -2.77
C ARG A 164 -13.35 6.66 -2.82
N ARG A 165 -14.20 7.29 -2.00
CA ARG A 165 -14.30 8.76 -1.93
C ARG A 165 -12.99 9.41 -1.52
N VAL A 166 -12.26 8.84 -0.56
CA VAL A 166 -10.95 9.37 -0.15
C VAL A 166 -9.95 9.30 -1.31
N VAL A 167 -9.93 8.20 -2.08
CA VAL A 167 -9.05 8.07 -3.25
C VAL A 167 -9.39 9.11 -4.31
N ASP A 168 -10.69 9.31 -4.59
CA ASP A 168 -11.15 10.33 -5.55
C ASP A 168 -10.74 11.75 -5.10
N GLU A 169 -10.84 12.05 -3.79
CA GLU A 169 -10.41 13.32 -3.21
C GLU A 169 -8.90 13.52 -3.30
N GLU A 170 -8.11 12.51 -2.89
CA GLU A 170 -6.65 12.59 -2.96
C GLU A 170 -6.16 12.70 -4.40
N GLY A 171 -6.79 12.01 -5.35
CA GLY A 171 -6.50 12.14 -6.78
C GLY A 171 -6.72 13.57 -7.28
N ARG A 172 -7.85 14.20 -6.94
CA ARG A 172 -8.12 15.60 -7.32
C ARG A 172 -7.14 16.58 -6.70
N GLU A 173 -6.75 16.37 -5.44
CA GLU A 173 -5.75 17.23 -4.79
C GLU A 173 -4.37 17.06 -5.44
N MET A 174 -3.99 15.83 -5.82
CA MET A 174 -2.76 15.59 -6.57
C MET A 174 -2.78 16.25 -7.94
N ASP A 175 -3.89 16.17 -8.68
CA ASP A 175 -4.03 16.83 -9.99
C ASP A 175 -3.88 18.36 -9.90
N LYS A 176 -4.39 18.98 -8.82
CA LYS A 176 -4.18 20.41 -8.55
C LYS A 176 -2.72 20.74 -8.27
N VAL A 177 -2.02 19.91 -7.49
CA VAL A 177 -0.60 20.11 -7.16
C VAL A 177 0.29 19.94 -8.39
N GLU A 178 -0.06 19.03 -9.30
CA GLU A 178 0.65 18.81 -10.56
C GLU A 178 0.28 19.83 -11.66
N GLY A 179 -0.66 20.74 -11.40
CA GLY A 179 -1.08 21.79 -12.33
C GLY A 179 -1.81 21.27 -13.56
N ARG A 180 -2.48 20.12 -13.46
CA ARG A 180 -3.25 19.49 -14.55
C ARG A 180 -4.71 19.97 -14.62
N VAL A 181 -5.10 20.92 -13.77
CA VAL A 181 -6.44 21.52 -13.68
C VAL A 181 -6.32 23.03 -13.53
#